data_AF-A0A1Q7RHC5-F1
#
_entry.id   AF-A0A1Q7RHC5-F1
#
_cell.length_a   1.000
_cell.length_b   1.000
_cell.length_c   1.000
_cell.angle_alpha   90.00
_cell.angle_beta   90.00
_cell.angle_gamma   90.00
#
_symmetry.space_group_name_H-M   'P 1'
#
loop_
_entity.id
_entity.type
_entity.pdbx_description
1 polymer ?
#
loop_
_entity_poly.entity_id
_entity_poly.type
_entity_poly.pdbx_seq_one_letter_code
_entity_poly.pdbx_strand_id
1 'polypeptide(L)'
;MADKTNTPTPYAQKRRQGQRFTKEQRVAAQEKFLRTFSMTANVRAACMSVGIDRSTVYAWQEHDPDFSFKFNIASEEANDVIRAELFRRAVQGIDKPVVSMGKMVYHDGKPLTERVYSDSLLSLLAKSRMPEFRDKQKVEHSGPDGGPISIKRDPNLQLLTDEELAQAQRIALQLSHRQGGA
;
A
#
# COMPACT_ATOMS: atom_id res chain seq x y z
N MET A 1 -43.08 -1.01 -20.57
CA MET A 1 -42.61 0.13 -19.75
C MET A 1 -41.16 -0.15 -19.40
N ALA A 2 -40.22 0.50 -20.11
CA ALA A 2 -38.80 0.21 -19.99
C ALA A 2 -38.16 1.14 -18.96
N ASP A 3 -37.64 0.55 -17.88
CA ASP A 3 -36.88 1.22 -16.83
C ASP A 3 -35.55 1.73 -17.40
N LYS A 4 -35.37 3.05 -17.39
CA LYS A 4 -34.15 3.76 -17.81
C LYS A 4 -33.55 4.44 -16.59
N THR A 5 -32.82 3.69 -15.78
CA THR A 5 -31.90 4.27 -14.78
C THR A 5 -30.45 3.91 -15.12
N ASN A 6 -30.07 4.10 -16.39
CA ASN A 6 -28.66 4.18 -16.75
C ASN A 6 -28.14 5.57 -16.34
N THR A 7 -27.88 5.75 -15.04
CA THR A 7 -27.22 6.97 -14.53
C THR A 7 -25.77 6.90 -14.99
N PRO A 8 -25.32 7.75 -15.93
CA PRO A 8 -23.94 7.71 -16.37
C PRO A 8 -23.05 7.96 -15.15
N THR A 9 -22.15 7.00 -14.88
CA THR A 9 -21.05 7.22 -13.93
C THR A 9 -20.39 8.54 -14.32
N PRO A 10 -20.25 9.53 -13.43
CA PRO A 10 -19.67 10.82 -13.78
C PRO A 10 -18.19 10.60 -14.11
N TYR A 11 -17.92 10.27 -15.37
CA TYR A 11 -16.59 10.29 -15.93
C TYR A 11 -16.13 11.73 -15.80
N ALA A 12 -15.16 11.95 -14.91
CA ALA A 12 -14.54 13.24 -14.68
C ALA A 12 -14.30 13.90 -16.03
N GLN A 13 -14.83 15.11 -16.23
CA GLN A 13 -14.65 15.86 -17.47
C GLN A 13 -13.15 15.96 -17.74
N LYS A 14 -12.66 15.16 -18.70
CA LYS A 14 -11.25 15.16 -19.08
C LYS A 14 -10.95 16.55 -19.61
N ARG A 15 -10.05 17.28 -18.93
CA ARG A 15 -9.53 18.56 -19.43
C ARG A 15 -9.07 18.36 -20.87
N ARG A 16 -9.31 19.37 -21.73
CA ARG A 16 -8.92 19.35 -23.15
C ARG A 16 -7.44 18.98 -23.27
N GLN A 17 -7.15 18.01 -24.13
CA GLN A 17 -5.81 17.46 -24.35
C GLN A 17 -4.83 18.61 -24.68
N GLY A 18 -3.72 18.70 -23.94
CA GLY A 18 -2.62 19.64 -24.21
C GLY A 18 -2.51 20.88 -23.32
N GLN A 19 -3.48 21.17 -22.45
CA GLN A 19 -3.38 22.35 -21.56
C GLN A 19 -2.64 22.02 -20.26
N ARG A 20 -1.43 22.57 -20.08
CA ARG A 20 -0.67 22.47 -18.82
C ARG A 20 -1.29 23.35 -17.74
N PHE A 21 -1.24 22.89 -16.49
CA PHE A 21 -1.62 23.70 -15.34
C PHE A 21 -0.75 24.95 -15.25
N THR A 22 -1.36 26.12 -14.95
CA THR A 22 -0.58 27.25 -14.41
C THR A 22 -0.07 26.87 -13.01
N LYS A 23 0.90 27.63 -12.47
CA LYS A 23 1.43 27.37 -11.14
C LYS A 23 0.34 27.44 -10.07
N GLU A 24 -0.53 28.43 -10.13
CA GLU A 24 -1.64 28.65 -9.19
C GLU A 24 -2.67 27.54 -9.30
N GLN A 25 -3.04 27.15 -10.53
CA GLN A 25 -3.97 26.04 -10.75
C GLN A 25 -3.41 24.71 -10.26
N ARG A 26 -2.09 24.50 -10.38
CA ARG A 26 -1.42 23.29 -9.88
C ARG A 26 -1.51 23.24 -8.36
N VAL A 27 -1.16 24.32 -7.67
CA VAL A 27 -1.23 24.41 -6.20
C VAL A 27 -2.66 24.16 -5.72
N ALA A 28 -3.66 24.83 -6.30
CA ALA A 28 -5.06 24.63 -5.91
C ALA A 28 -5.54 23.19 -6.16
N ALA A 29 -5.09 22.55 -7.25
CA ALA A 29 -5.41 21.16 -7.53
C ALA A 29 -4.73 20.21 -6.55
N GLN A 30 -3.46 20.44 -6.21
CA GLN A 30 -2.72 19.68 -5.20
C GLN A 30 -3.42 19.77 -3.83
N GLU A 31 -3.76 20.97 -3.35
CA GLU A 31 -4.44 21.16 -2.06
C GLU A 31 -5.80 20.47 -2.00
N LYS A 32 -6.64 20.64 -3.03
CA LYS A 32 -7.95 19.98 -3.08
C LYS A 32 -7.82 18.46 -3.15
N PHE A 33 -6.84 17.96 -3.89
CA PHE A 33 -6.53 16.54 -3.96
C PHE A 33 -6.12 16.00 -2.59
N LEU A 34 -5.15 16.64 -1.92
CA LEU A 34 -4.63 16.22 -0.61
C LEU A 34 -5.74 16.18 0.44
N ARG A 35 -6.56 17.22 0.52
CA ARG A 35 -7.70 17.28 1.45
C ARG A 35 -8.70 16.15 1.20
N THR A 36 -9.03 15.88 -0.06
CA THR A 36 -9.99 14.81 -0.39
C THR A 36 -9.39 13.44 -0.06
N PHE A 37 -8.10 13.26 -0.32
CA PHE A 37 -7.39 12.03 -0.03
C PHE A 37 -7.32 11.76 1.48
N SER A 38 -6.94 12.74 2.30
CA SER A 38 -6.82 12.56 3.75
C SER A 38 -8.14 12.18 4.42
N MET A 39 -9.27 12.67 3.91
CA MET A 39 -10.59 12.35 4.47
C MET A 39 -11.18 11.01 4.00
N THR A 40 -10.71 10.47 2.86
CA THR A 40 -11.36 9.30 2.22
C THR A 40 -10.46 8.09 2.07
N ALA A 41 -9.15 8.27 2.24
CA ALA A 41 -8.12 7.29 1.90
C ALA A 41 -8.23 6.70 0.49
N ASN A 42 -8.91 7.41 -0.44
CA ASN A 42 -9.20 6.92 -1.77
C ASN A 42 -8.60 7.83 -2.84
N VAL A 43 -7.45 7.42 -3.39
CA VAL A 43 -6.73 8.14 -4.44
C VAL A 43 -7.61 8.37 -5.67
N ARG A 44 -8.44 7.39 -6.08
CA ARG A 44 -9.32 7.55 -7.26
C ARG A 44 -10.34 8.66 -7.03
N ALA A 45 -11.00 8.65 -5.88
CA ALA A 45 -12.00 9.66 -5.53
C ALA A 45 -11.35 11.05 -5.45
N ALA A 46 -10.16 11.16 -4.85
CA ALA A 46 -9.39 12.38 -4.78
C ALA A 46 -9.01 12.91 -6.17
N CYS A 47 -8.50 12.05 -7.07
CA CYS A 47 -8.20 12.41 -8.47
C CYS A 47 -9.46 12.90 -9.22
N MET A 48 -10.59 12.21 -9.06
CA MET A 48 -11.86 12.60 -9.67
C MET A 48 -12.35 13.98 -9.18
N SER A 49 -12.13 14.30 -7.91
CA SER A 49 -12.54 15.58 -7.32
C SER A 49 -11.85 16.81 -7.94
N VAL A 50 -10.66 16.61 -8.53
CA VAL A 50 -9.85 17.66 -9.17
C VAL A 50 -9.73 17.50 -10.70
N GLY A 51 -10.28 16.41 -11.25
CA GLY A 51 -10.28 16.15 -12.69
C GLY A 51 -8.91 15.79 -13.27
N ILE A 52 -8.07 15.08 -12.51
CA ILE A 52 -6.75 14.60 -12.96
C ILE A 52 -6.69 13.06 -12.99
N ASP A 53 -5.67 12.53 -13.66
CA ASP A 53 -5.34 11.11 -13.60
C ASP A 53 -4.33 10.82 -12.48
N ARG A 54 -4.25 9.56 -12.04
CA ARG A 54 -3.27 9.14 -11.02
C ARG A 54 -1.83 9.38 -11.45
N SER A 55 -1.53 9.24 -12.74
CA SER A 55 -0.19 9.54 -13.29
C SER A 55 0.26 10.97 -12.99
N THR A 56 -0.64 11.94 -13.01
CA THR A 56 -0.34 13.33 -12.63
C THR A 56 0.08 13.44 -11.17
N VAL A 57 -0.57 12.70 -10.27
CA VAL A 57 -0.24 12.69 -8.84
C VAL A 57 1.15 12.10 -8.60
N TYR A 58 1.47 10.97 -9.24
CA TYR A 58 2.79 10.36 -9.11
C TYR A 58 3.89 11.25 -9.68
N ALA A 59 3.64 11.94 -10.79
CA ALA A 59 4.59 12.93 -11.32
C ALA A 59 4.81 14.09 -10.35
N TRP A 60 3.77 14.55 -9.63
CA TRP A 60 3.95 15.53 -8.56
C TRP A 60 4.76 14.96 -7.40
N GLN A 61 4.47 13.73 -6.97
CA GLN A 61 5.19 13.10 -5.88
C GLN A 61 6.69 12.89 -6.18
N GLU A 62 7.04 12.62 -7.43
CA GLU A 62 8.42 12.42 -7.89
C GLU A 62 9.20 13.73 -8.07
N HIS A 63 8.56 14.77 -8.60
CA HIS A 63 9.25 16.00 -9.01
C HIS A 63 8.98 17.24 -8.15
N ASP A 64 8.06 17.16 -7.18
CA ASP A 64 7.70 18.25 -6.27
C ASP A 64 7.88 17.80 -4.81
N PRO A 65 9.04 18.08 -4.18
CA PRO A 65 9.33 17.64 -2.82
C PRO A 65 8.34 18.19 -1.76
N ASP A 66 7.82 19.41 -1.94
CA ASP A 66 6.83 20.00 -1.04
C ASP A 66 5.50 19.24 -1.13
N PHE A 67 5.06 18.93 -2.36
CA PHE A 67 3.89 18.08 -2.54
C PHE A 67 4.10 16.69 -1.94
N SER A 68 5.26 16.07 -2.16
CA SER A 68 5.58 14.74 -1.63
C SER A 68 5.51 14.70 -0.10
N PHE A 69 6.06 15.72 0.56
CA PHE A 69 5.96 15.86 2.02
C PHE A 69 4.50 16.00 2.48
N LYS A 70 3.72 16.89 1.87
CA LYS A 70 2.30 17.08 2.20
C LYS A 70 1.46 15.84 1.90
N PHE A 71 1.81 15.08 0.85
CA PHE A 71 1.15 13.83 0.51
C PHE A 71 1.38 12.75 1.56
N ASN A 72 2.59 12.66 2.13
CA ASN A 72 2.87 11.73 3.22
C ASN A 72 2.08 12.09 4.49
N ILE A 73 1.97 13.39 4.82
CA ILE A 73 1.11 13.84 5.94
C ILE A 73 -0.35 13.44 5.69
N ALA A 74 -0.88 13.76 4.50
CA ALA A 74 -2.25 13.40 4.12
C ALA A 74 -2.46 11.87 4.11
N SER A 75 -1.42 11.08 3.83
CA SER A 75 -1.46 9.62 3.90
C SER A 75 -1.60 9.11 5.33
N GLU A 76 -0.95 9.74 6.31
CA GLU A 76 -1.15 9.37 7.71
C GLU A 76 -2.54 9.73 8.23
N GLU A 77 -3.06 10.90 7.84
CA GLU A 77 -4.45 11.28 8.13
C GLU A 77 -5.46 10.29 7.48
N ALA A 78 -5.21 9.89 6.23
CA ALA A 78 -6.00 8.87 5.56
C ALA A 78 -5.95 7.51 6.30
N ASN A 79 -4.77 7.14 6.81
CA ASN A 79 -4.63 5.94 7.63
C ASN A 79 -5.45 6.04 8.92
N ASP A 80 -5.53 7.22 9.55
CA ASP A 80 -6.38 7.44 10.73
C ASP A 80 -7.87 7.27 10.44
N VAL A 81 -8.36 7.69 9.27
CA VAL A 81 -9.74 7.43 8.83
C VAL A 81 -10.00 5.92 8.75
N ILE A 82 -9.06 5.15 8.20
CA ILE A 82 -9.16 3.69 8.12
C ILE A 82 -9.14 3.07 9.53
N ARG A 83 -8.22 3.52 10.41
CA ARG A 83 -8.12 3.05 11.80
C ARG A 83 -9.40 3.33 12.59
N ALA A 84 -10.03 4.49 12.39
CA ALA A 84 -11.29 4.84 13.02
C ALA A 84 -12.43 3.90 12.59
N GLU A 85 -12.53 3.58 11.30
CA GLU A 85 -13.56 2.67 10.80
C GLU A 85 -13.31 1.21 11.23
N LEU A 86 -12.04 0.79 11.28
CA LEU A 86 -11.62 -0.48 11.88
C LEU A 86 -12.09 -0.56 13.34
N PHE A 87 -11.79 0.46 14.14
CA PHE A 87 -12.19 0.52 15.55
C PHE A 87 -13.71 0.52 15.71
N ARG A 88 -14.44 1.30 14.90
CA ARG A 88 -15.90 1.34 14.93
C ARG A 88 -16.51 -0.04 14.71
N ARG A 89 -16.03 -0.80 13.71
CA ARG A 89 -16.56 -2.15 13.42
C ARG A 89 -16.09 -3.21 14.41
N ALA A 90 -14.85 -3.12 14.86
CA ALA A 90 -14.25 -4.12 15.74
C ALA A 90 -14.69 -3.96 17.20
N VAL A 91 -14.68 -2.73 17.72
CA VAL A 91 -14.84 -2.44 19.15
C VAL A 91 -16.21 -1.86 19.47
N GLN A 92 -16.72 -0.93 18.66
CA GLN A 92 -18.06 -0.37 18.88
C GLN A 92 -19.16 -1.25 18.28
N GLY A 93 -18.83 -2.03 17.25
CA GLY A 93 -19.75 -2.87 16.48
C GLY A 93 -20.67 -2.07 15.54
N ILE A 94 -21.43 -2.80 14.73
CA ILE A 94 -22.46 -2.25 13.85
C ILE A 94 -23.82 -2.88 14.15
N ASP A 95 -24.89 -2.12 13.99
CA ASP A 95 -26.24 -2.68 14.09
C ASP A 95 -26.56 -3.44 12.81
N LYS A 96 -26.79 -4.74 12.93
CA LYS A 96 -27.14 -5.62 11.83
C LYS A 96 -28.58 -6.08 12.00
N PRO A 97 -29.40 -6.08 10.93
CA PRO A 97 -30.76 -6.61 11.02
C PRO A 97 -30.77 -8.11 11.31
N VAL A 98 -31.63 -8.54 12.23
CA VAL A 98 -31.84 -9.94 12.55
C VAL A 98 -32.70 -10.57 11.47
N VAL A 99 -32.17 -11.61 10.83
CA VAL A 99 -32.85 -12.36 9.77
C VAL A 99 -33.02 -13.81 10.22
N SER A 100 -34.24 -14.31 10.16
CA SER A 100 -34.58 -15.71 10.47
C SER A 100 -35.31 -16.33 9.28
N MET A 101 -34.86 -17.50 8.83
CA MET A 101 -35.42 -18.20 7.66
C MET A 101 -35.51 -17.31 6.40
N GLY A 102 -34.52 -16.45 6.19
CA GLY A 102 -34.47 -15.52 5.04
C GLY A 102 -35.41 -14.31 5.16
N LYS A 103 -36.09 -14.12 6.29
CA LYS A 103 -37.02 -13.01 6.54
C LYS A 103 -36.52 -12.10 7.66
N MET A 104 -36.69 -10.80 7.48
CA MET A 104 -36.41 -9.79 8.51
C MET A 104 -37.31 -10.00 9.73
N VAL A 105 -36.72 -10.00 10.92
CA VAL A 105 -37.46 -10.08 12.19
C VAL A 105 -37.82 -8.67 12.65
N TYR A 106 -39.02 -8.50 13.21
CA TYR A 106 -39.51 -7.22 13.72
C TYR A 106 -39.91 -7.34 15.19
N HIS A 107 -39.70 -6.26 15.94
CA HIS A 107 -40.19 -6.06 17.31
C HIS A 107 -40.85 -4.68 17.38
N ASP A 108 -42.09 -4.61 17.87
CA ASP A 108 -42.89 -3.37 17.93
C ASP A 108 -42.98 -2.61 16.59
N GLY A 109 -43.11 -3.36 15.49
CA GLY A 109 -43.20 -2.79 14.13
C GLY A 109 -41.90 -2.23 13.56
N LYS A 110 -40.77 -2.35 14.26
CA LYS A 110 -39.44 -1.94 13.78
C LYS A 110 -38.55 -3.15 13.52
N PRO A 111 -37.64 -3.11 12.54
CA PRO A 111 -36.66 -4.19 12.34
C PRO A 111 -35.87 -4.43 13.61
N LEU A 112 -35.84 -5.67 14.08
CA LEU A 112 -34.97 -6.06 15.18
C LEU A 112 -33.53 -6.03 14.67
N THR A 113 -32.65 -5.35 15.41
CA THR A 113 -31.23 -5.28 15.11
C THR A 113 -30.43 -5.82 16.29
N GLU A 114 -29.29 -6.44 15.98
CA GLU A 114 -28.30 -6.86 16.96
C GLU A 114 -26.98 -6.15 16.69
N ARG A 115 -26.23 -5.86 17.76
CA ARG A 115 -24.90 -5.27 17.65
C ARG A 115 -23.88 -6.36 17.32
N VAL A 116 -23.29 -6.29 16.13
CA VAL A 116 -22.29 -7.25 15.65
C VAL A 116 -20.92 -6.61 15.64
N TYR A 117 -19.93 -7.33 16.18
CA TYR A 117 -18.53 -6.94 16.21
C TYR A 117 -17.74 -7.74 15.17
N SER A 118 -16.52 -7.29 14.86
CA SER A 118 -15.64 -7.98 13.93
C SER A 118 -14.33 -8.40 14.61
N ASP A 119 -14.26 -9.68 15.00
CA ASP A 119 -13.10 -10.26 15.67
C ASP A 119 -11.84 -10.25 14.80
N SER A 120 -12.00 -10.40 13.47
CA SER A 120 -10.88 -10.32 12.53
C SER A 120 -10.27 -8.92 12.50
N LEU A 121 -11.09 -7.87 12.52
CA LEU A 121 -10.63 -6.49 12.60
C LEU A 121 -10.05 -6.17 13.99
N LEU A 122 -10.63 -6.72 15.05
CA LEU A 122 -10.09 -6.59 16.41
C LEU A 122 -8.70 -7.23 16.51
N SER A 123 -8.53 -8.42 15.93
CA SER A 123 -7.23 -9.11 15.84
C SER A 123 -6.21 -8.27 15.05
N LEU A 124 -6.62 -7.65 13.94
CA LEU A 124 -5.75 -6.77 13.16
C LEU A 124 -5.29 -5.54 13.98
N LEU A 125 -6.21 -4.90 14.71
CA LEU A 125 -5.89 -3.77 15.60
C LEU A 125 -4.94 -4.21 16.73
N ALA A 126 -5.19 -5.37 17.33
CA ALA A 126 -4.35 -5.95 18.36
C ALA A 126 -2.92 -6.19 17.85
N LYS A 127 -2.77 -6.89 16.71
CA LYS A 127 -1.48 -7.14 16.05
C LYS A 127 -0.73 -5.84 15.71
N SER A 128 -1.45 -4.80 15.27
CA SER A 128 -0.85 -3.52 14.94
C SER A 128 -0.20 -2.86 16.17
N ARG A 129 -0.91 -2.82 17.31
CA ARG A 129 -0.51 -2.08 18.51
C ARG A 129 0.36 -2.88 19.49
N MET A 130 0.15 -4.19 19.56
CA MET A 130 0.70 -5.05 20.61
C MET A 130 1.61 -6.11 19.98
N PRO A 131 2.95 -5.96 20.10
CA PRO A 131 3.92 -6.85 19.47
C PRO A 131 3.75 -8.34 19.81
N GLU A 132 3.26 -8.66 21.01
CA GLU A 132 3.03 -10.03 21.49
C GLU A 132 1.96 -10.78 20.70
N PHE A 133 1.03 -10.06 20.06
CA PHE A 133 -0.01 -10.66 19.21
C PHE A 133 0.40 -10.78 17.74
N ARG A 134 1.53 -10.17 17.33
CA ARG A 134 2.00 -10.23 15.94
C ARG A 134 2.39 -11.66 15.56
N ASP A 135 2.18 -11.97 14.29
CA ASP A 135 2.57 -13.27 13.74
C ASP A 135 4.11 -13.41 13.78
N LYS A 136 4.60 -14.45 14.46
CA LYS A 136 6.02 -14.77 14.52
C LYS A 136 6.35 -15.74 13.41
N GLN A 137 7.17 -15.32 12.45
CA GLN A 137 7.68 -16.20 11.42
C GLN A 137 9.08 -16.69 11.81
N LYS A 138 9.25 -18.01 11.90
CA LYS A 138 10.58 -18.65 11.93
C LYS A 138 10.93 -18.99 10.48
N VAL A 139 11.73 -18.16 9.84
CA VAL A 139 12.18 -18.37 8.47
C VAL A 139 13.52 -19.09 8.51
N GLU A 140 13.57 -20.29 7.94
CA GLU A 140 14.81 -21.02 7.72
C GLU A 140 15.13 -20.94 6.21
N HIS A 141 16.31 -20.44 5.88
CA HIS A 141 16.78 -20.36 4.50
C HIS A 141 17.70 -21.54 4.21
N SER A 142 17.30 -22.38 3.26
CA SER A 142 18.13 -23.47 2.75
C SER A 142 18.19 -23.40 1.21
N GLY A 143 19.25 -23.97 0.66
CA GLY A 143 19.35 -24.29 -0.75
C GLY A 143 18.46 -25.47 -1.15
N PRO A 144 18.53 -25.90 -2.42
CA PRO A 144 17.84 -27.09 -2.91
C PRO A 144 18.08 -28.29 -1.98
N ASP A 145 17.02 -29.06 -1.74
CA ASP A 145 17.03 -30.27 -0.88
C ASP A 145 17.55 -30.03 0.56
N GLY A 146 17.40 -28.82 1.09
CA GLY A 146 17.87 -28.48 2.44
C GLY A 146 19.37 -28.23 2.53
N GLY A 147 20.07 -28.20 1.40
CA GLY A 147 21.51 -27.96 1.33
C GLY A 147 21.92 -26.50 1.58
N PRO A 148 23.21 -26.19 1.53
CA PRO A 148 23.70 -24.82 1.64
C PRO A 148 23.15 -23.91 0.52
N ILE A 149 22.93 -22.64 0.85
CA ILE A 149 22.55 -21.64 -0.15
C ILE A 149 23.74 -21.38 -1.08
N SER A 150 23.59 -21.75 -2.35
CA SER A 150 24.59 -21.47 -3.39
C SER A 150 24.55 -20.01 -3.79
N ILE A 151 25.50 -19.22 -3.30
CA ILE A 151 25.71 -17.83 -3.74
C ILE A 151 26.66 -17.86 -4.94
N LYS A 152 26.13 -17.74 -6.15
CA LYS A 152 26.97 -17.46 -7.33
C LYS A 152 27.51 -16.05 -7.21
N ARG A 153 28.79 -15.92 -6.86
CA ARG A 153 29.53 -14.67 -6.99
C ARG A 153 30.20 -14.71 -8.35
N ASP A 154 29.70 -13.93 -9.29
CA ASP A 154 30.41 -13.63 -10.53
C ASP A 154 31.26 -12.38 -10.26
N PRO A 155 32.56 -12.51 -9.93
CA PRO A 155 33.40 -11.35 -9.77
C PRO A 155 33.49 -10.64 -11.12
N ASN A 156 33.00 -9.40 -11.19
CA ASN A 156 33.20 -8.58 -12.37
C ASN A 156 34.66 -8.10 -12.39
N LEU A 157 35.53 -8.95 -12.92
CA LEU A 157 36.97 -8.71 -13.01
C LEU A 157 37.32 -7.52 -13.92
N GLN A 158 36.37 -7.04 -14.74
CA GLN A 158 36.56 -5.89 -15.63
C GLN A 158 36.60 -4.56 -14.88
N LEU A 159 36.17 -4.53 -13.62
CA LEU A 159 36.18 -3.33 -12.78
C LEU A 159 37.43 -3.24 -11.87
N LEU A 160 38.31 -4.24 -11.93
CA LEU A 160 39.56 -4.24 -11.16
C LEU A 160 40.60 -3.38 -11.89
N THR A 161 41.35 -2.61 -11.11
CA THR A 161 42.59 -2.00 -11.59
C THR A 161 43.65 -3.08 -11.87
N ASP A 162 44.66 -2.75 -12.67
CA ASP A 162 45.75 -3.68 -13.00
C ASP A 162 46.47 -4.21 -11.75
N GLU A 163 46.60 -3.37 -10.71
CA GLU A 163 47.20 -3.75 -9.43
C GLU A 163 46.32 -4.75 -8.66
N GLU A 164 45.01 -4.50 -8.59
CA GLU A 164 44.06 -5.40 -7.94
C GLU A 164 43.94 -6.73 -8.68
N LEU A 165 44.01 -6.72 -10.02
CA LEU A 165 44.02 -7.93 -10.84
C LEU A 165 45.27 -8.77 -10.58
N ALA A 166 46.45 -8.14 -10.50
CA ALA A 166 47.70 -8.83 -10.17
C ALA A 166 47.67 -9.44 -8.75
N GLN A 167 47.07 -8.74 -7.78
CA GLN A 167 46.88 -9.27 -6.43
C GLN A 167 45.93 -10.47 -6.41
N ALA A 168 44.80 -10.40 -7.13
CA ALA A 168 43.86 -11.51 -7.25
C ALA A 168 44.50 -12.75 -7.88
N GLN A 169 45.32 -12.58 -8.91
CA GLN A 169 46.08 -13.66 -9.55
C GLN A 169 47.08 -14.33 -8.59
N ARG A 170 47.82 -13.55 -7.81
CA ARG A 170 48.76 -14.09 -6.81
C ARG A 170 48.04 -14.91 -5.75
N ILE A 171 46.92 -14.41 -5.23
CA ILE A 171 46.10 -15.12 -4.24
C ILE A 171 45.58 -16.44 -4.84
N ALA A 172 45.06 -16.41 -6.07
CA ALA A 172 44.57 -17.61 -6.76
C ALA A 172 45.68 -18.67 -6.92
N LEU A 173 46.91 -18.25 -7.26
CA LEU A 173 48.06 -19.15 -7.40
C LEU A 173 48.48 -19.74 -6.04
N GLN A 174 48.48 -18.96 -4.96
CA GLN A 174 48.82 -19.47 -3.63
C GLN A 174 47.80 -20.47 -3.09
N LEU A 175 46.51 -20.26 -3.39
CA LEU A 175 45.44 -21.17 -2.98
C LEU A 175 45.48 -22.50 -3.75
N SER A 176 45.83 -22.50 -5.04
CA SER A 176 45.94 -23.73 -5.83
C SER A 176 47.05 -24.65 -5.33
N HIS A 177 48.17 -24.09 -4.86
CA HIS A 177 49.27 -24.87 -4.27
C HIS A 177 48.92 -25.46 -2.89
N ARG A 178 47.95 -24.88 -2.18
CA ARG A 178 47.51 -25.35 -0.85
C ARG A 178 46.52 -26.52 -0.90
N GLN A 179 45.71 -26.62 -1.96
CA GLN A 179 44.73 -27.70 -2.10
C GLN A 179 45.31 -28.99 -2.73
N GLY A 180 46.50 -28.92 -3.35
CA GLY A 180 47.21 -30.08 -3.91
C GLY A 180 48.18 -30.78 -2.94
N GLY A 181 48.12 -30.45 -1.64
CA GLY A 181 49.04 -30.94 -0.60
C GLY A 181 48.34 -31.68 0.53
N ALA A 182 47.38 -32.54 0.21
CA ALA A 182 46.79 -33.54 1.10
C ALA A 182 46.72 -34.89 0.37
#